data_AF-A0A936VN77-F1
#
_entry.id   AF-A0A936VN77-F1
#
_cell.length_a   1.000
_cell.length_b   1.000
_cell.length_c   1.000
_cell.angle_alpha   90.00
_cell.angle_beta   90.00
_cell.angle_gamma   90.00
#
_symmetry.space_group_name_H-M   'P 1'
#
loop_
_entity.id
_entity.type
_entity.pdbx_description
1 polymer ?
#
loop_
_entity_poly.entity_id
_entity_poly.type
_entity_poly.pdbx_seq_one_letter_code
_entity_poly.pdbx_strand_id
1 'polypeptide(L)'
;MRHDSIKVPAVPEVPPPAPPAMETGLPTGNSQDPSQLPLAEGMTGLGYDPSGRRDPFAPIIQELQVGKTDSTLPPLQRVTLTELNLIAVVWGAYGYTAMVQTPEGHGYTVRRGTRIGQNNGVVSAVTERGIIVQERFTDVYGKKQEREHVKLLHPKEGAE
;
A
#
# COMPACT_ATOMS: atom_id res chain seq x y z
N MET A 1 2.37 -5.58 64.12
CA MET A 1 1.90 -5.10 62.81
C MET A 1 3.03 -5.42 61.83
N ARG A 2 2.96 -6.44 60.94
CA ARG A 2 2.17 -6.51 59.67
C ARG A 2 2.30 -5.16 58.95
N HIS A 3 2.94 -5.04 57.79
CA HIS A 3 2.50 -5.33 56.42
C HIS A 3 3.77 -5.27 55.52
N ASP A 4 4.12 -6.24 54.68
CA ASP A 4 3.54 -6.67 53.38
C ASP A 4 4.47 -6.22 52.23
N SER A 5 5.27 -7.16 51.71
CA SER A 5 6.14 -6.96 50.55
C SER A 5 5.38 -7.31 49.28
N ILE A 6 5.10 -6.31 48.44
CA ILE A 6 4.57 -6.52 47.09
C ILE A 6 5.65 -7.23 46.24
N LYS A 7 5.29 -8.41 45.77
CA LYS A 7 6.03 -9.26 44.84
C LYS A 7 5.70 -8.84 43.41
N VAL A 8 6.69 -8.35 42.67
CA VAL A 8 6.59 -8.05 41.23
C VAL A 8 6.87 -9.34 40.43
N PRO A 9 6.00 -9.76 39.50
CA PRO A 9 6.28 -10.92 38.62
C PRO A 9 7.15 -10.51 37.43
N ALA A 10 8.18 -11.33 37.15
CA ALA A 10 9.10 -11.19 36.03
C ALA A 10 8.45 -11.63 34.71
N VAL A 11 8.70 -10.86 33.65
CA VAL A 11 8.30 -11.13 32.26
C VAL A 11 9.18 -12.26 31.69
N PRO A 12 8.63 -13.34 31.13
CA PRO A 12 9.43 -14.38 30.48
C PRO A 12 9.88 -13.95 29.06
N GLU A 13 11.19 -14.04 28.83
CA GLU A 13 11.89 -13.86 27.56
C GLU A 13 11.62 -15.07 26.63
N VAL A 14 11.23 -14.81 25.38
CA VAL A 14 10.93 -15.84 24.38
C VAL A 14 12.15 -16.06 23.47
N PRO A 15 12.76 -17.26 23.43
CA PRO A 15 13.84 -17.58 22.49
C PRO A 15 13.31 -17.90 21.07
N PRO A 16 14.11 -17.66 20.01
CA PRO A 16 13.70 -17.92 18.63
C PRO A 16 13.65 -19.43 18.30
N PRO A 17 12.69 -19.91 17.48
CA PRO A 17 12.61 -21.31 17.10
C PRO A 17 13.63 -21.68 16.01
N ALA A 18 14.34 -22.79 16.23
CA ALA A 18 15.17 -23.47 15.24
C ALA A 18 14.32 -24.32 14.26
N PRO A 19 14.80 -24.57 13.03
CA PRO A 19 14.09 -25.41 12.05
C PRO A 19 14.15 -26.90 12.46
N PRO A 20 13.03 -27.64 12.45
CA PRO A 20 13.06 -29.08 12.67
C PRO A 20 13.55 -29.83 11.42
N ALA A 21 14.47 -30.77 11.68
CA ALA A 21 15.00 -31.75 10.75
C ALA A 21 13.93 -32.76 10.30
N MET A 22 14.12 -33.30 9.10
CA MET A 22 13.41 -34.44 8.52
C MET A 22 13.25 -35.60 9.51
N GLU A 23 12.01 -36.01 9.75
CA GLU A 23 11.69 -37.35 10.25
C GLU A 23 10.82 -38.07 9.23
N THR A 24 11.36 -39.16 8.73
CA THR A 24 10.74 -40.15 7.86
C THR A 24 9.60 -40.85 8.59
N GLY A 25 8.36 -40.59 8.19
CA GLY A 25 7.18 -41.33 8.63
C GLY A 25 6.31 -41.71 7.43
N LEU A 26 6.45 -42.94 6.97
CA LEU A 26 5.58 -43.57 5.97
C LEU A 26 4.26 -43.96 6.65
N PRO A 27 3.08 -43.47 6.24
CA PRO A 27 1.83 -44.14 6.56
C PRO A 27 1.65 -45.33 5.61
N THR A 28 1.73 -46.54 6.16
CA THR A 28 1.30 -47.79 5.53
C THR A 28 -0.20 -47.69 5.22
N GLY A 29 -0.52 -47.44 3.96
CA GLY A 29 -1.87 -47.50 3.40
C GLY A 29 -1.97 -48.67 2.43
N ASN A 30 -2.91 -49.57 2.69
CA ASN A 30 -3.20 -50.81 1.96
C ASN A 30 -2.98 -50.74 0.44
N SER A 31 -2.09 -51.60 -0.07
CA SER A 31 -2.04 -51.97 -1.48
C SER A 31 -3.29 -52.78 -1.83
N GLN A 32 -4.33 -52.10 -2.30
CA GLN A 32 -5.37 -52.74 -3.11
C GLN A 32 -5.04 -52.44 -4.57
N ASP A 33 -4.65 -53.49 -5.28
CA ASP A 33 -4.51 -53.57 -6.72
C ASP A 33 -5.83 -53.15 -7.40
N PRO A 34 -5.85 -52.08 -8.22
CA PRO A 34 -6.89 -51.90 -9.21
C PRO A 34 -6.35 -52.44 -10.54
N SER A 35 -6.54 -53.75 -10.74
CA SER A 35 -7.29 -54.32 -11.86
C SER A 35 -7.21 -53.47 -13.13
N GLN A 36 -6.39 -53.97 -14.05
CA GLN A 36 -6.22 -53.54 -15.43
C GLN A 36 -7.54 -53.04 -16.05
N LEU A 37 -7.59 -51.74 -16.34
CA LEU A 37 -8.54 -51.18 -17.30
C LEU A 37 -8.13 -51.67 -18.71
N PRO A 38 -9.01 -52.32 -19.48
CA PRO A 38 -8.70 -52.61 -20.88
C PRO A 38 -8.52 -51.28 -21.61
N LEU A 39 -7.36 -51.14 -22.27
CA LEU A 39 -7.05 -50.01 -23.12
C LEU A 39 -8.06 -50.05 -24.29
N ALA A 40 -9.12 -49.26 -24.18
CA ALA A 40 -10.06 -49.07 -25.28
C ALA A 40 -9.30 -48.38 -26.41
N GLU A 41 -8.95 -49.16 -27.43
CA GLU A 41 -8.57 -48.69 -28.75
C GLU A 41 -9.64 -47.70 -29.24
N GLY A 42 -9.30 -46.40 -29.25
CA GLY A 42 -10.18 -45.39 -29.85
C GLY A 42 -10.25 -43.99 -29.24
N MET A 43 -9.46 -43.63 -28.22
CA MET A 43 -9.37 -42.22 -27.78
C MET A 43 -8.11 -41.53 -28.32
N THR A 44 -8.14 -41.21 -29.61
CA THR A 44 -7.28 -40.16 -30.16
C THR A 44 -7.63 -38.83 -29.49
N GLY A 45 -6.79 -38.42 -28.54
CA GLY A 45 -6.65 -37.02 -28.12
C GLY A 45 -7.86 -36.39 -27.43
N LEU A 46 -8.06 -36.67 -26.15
CA LEU A 46 -8.68 -35.68 -25.25
C LEU A 46 -7.64 -34.60 -24.90
N GLY A 47 -7.14 -33.93 -25.93
CA GLY A 47 -6.31 -32.73 -25.77
C GLY A 47 -7.20 -31.56 -25.41
N TYR A 48 -6.81 -30.79 -24.40
CA TYR A 48 -7.47 -29.53 -24.08
C TYR A 48 -7.29 -28.58 -25.27
N ASP A 49 -8.38 -28.23 -25.97
CA ASP A 49 -8.38 -27.22 -27.03
C ASP A 49 -8.67 -25.82 -26.41
N PRO A 50 -7.67 -24.93 -26.29
CA PRO A 50 -7.87 -23.59 -25.76
C PRO A 50 -8.51 -22.63 -26.78
N SER A 51 -8.71 -23.07 -28.02
CA SER A 51 -9.16 -22.24 -29.13
C SER A 51 -10.57 -21.67 -28.86
N GLY A 52 -10.68 -20.34 -28.83
CA GLY A 52 -11.96 -19.63 -28.64
C GLY A 52 -12.40 -19.46 -27.17
N ARG A 53 -11.63 -19.94 -26.19
CA ARG A 53 -11.86 -19.65 -24.77
C ARG A 53 -11.07 -18.42 -24.36
N ARG A 54 -11.65 -17.60 -23.47
CA ARG A 54 -10.92 -16.51 -22.83
C ARG A 54 -9.75 -17.13 -22.07
N ASP A 55 -8.56 -16.60 -22.30
CA ASP A 55 -7.36 -17.11 -21.65
C ASP A 55 -7.53 -17.01 -20.12
N PRO A 56 -7.39 -18.12 -19.38
CA PRO A 56 -7.64 -18.16 -17.93
C PRO A 56 -6.62 -17.36 -17.12
N PHE A 57 -5.51 -16.95 -17.74
CA PHE A 57 -4.47 -16.11 -17.16
C PHE A 57 -4.52 -14.69 -17.72
N ALA A 58 -5.35 -14.42 -18.73
CA ALA A 58 -5.59 -13.07 -19.19
C ALA A 58 -6.36 -12.31 -18.10
N PRO A 59 -5.90 -11.10 -17.75
CA PRO A 59 -6.53 -10.30 -16.73
C PRO A 59 -8.00 -10.05 -17.08
N ILE A 60 -8.87 -10.20 -16.07
CA ILE A 60 -10.31 -9.98 -16.24
C ILE A 60 -10.60 -8.50 -16.50
N ILE A 61 -9.79 -7.62 -15.90
CA ILE A 61 -9.90 -6.17 -15.97
C ILE A 61 -8.80 -5.67 -16.89
N GLN A 62 -9.13 -5.46 -18.15
CA GLN A 62 -8.28 -4.74 -19.08
C GLN A 62 -8.63 -3.25 -18.91
N GLU A 63 -7.66 -2.46 -18.44
CA GLU A 63 -7.71 -1.00 -18.49
C GLU A 63 -8.50 -0.28 -17.38
N LEU A 64 -8.17 -0.55 -16.11
CA LEU A 64 -8.10 0.57 -15.18
C LEU A 64 -6.84 1.35 -15.54
N GLN A 65 -6.96 2.51 -16.20
CA GLN A 65 -5.87 3.47 -16.37
C GLN A 65 -5.48 4.07 -15.00
N VAL A 66 -5.06 3.22 -14.06
CA VAL A 66 -4.39 3.64 -12.84
C VAL A 66 -3.00 4.08 -13.28
N GLY A 67 -2.81 5.39 -13.41
CA GLY A 67 -1.47 5.97 -13.53
C GLY A 67 -1.05 6.53 -14.89
N LYS A 68 -1.99 6.89 -15.79
CA LYS A 68 -1.61 7.83 -16.85
C LYS A 68 -1.40 9.20 -16.21
N THR A 69 -0.13 9.53 -15.94
CA THR A 69 0.28 10.87 -15.54
C THR A 69 0.14 11.78 -16.75
N ASP A 70 -1.00 12.46 -16.84
CA ASP A 70 -1.23 13.48 -17.86
C ASP A 70 -0.17 14.58 -17.75
N SER A 71 0.70 14.69 -18.76
CA SER A 71 1.73 15.73 -18.82
C SER A 71 1.16 17.14 -18.98
N THR A 72 -0.14 17.24 -19.30
CA THR A 72 -0.89 18.49 -19.37
C THR A 72 -1.24 19.04 -17.98
N LEU A 73 -1.19 18.19 -16.94
CA LEU A 73 -1.51 18.60 -15.59
C LEU A 73 -0.36 19.40 -14.96
N PRO A 74 -0.68 20.33 -14.03
CA PRO A 74 0.28 20.99 -13.18
C PRO A 74 1.27 19.99 -12.54
N PRO A 75 2.54 20.36 -12.37
CA PRO A 75 3.57 19.46 -11.84
C PRO A 75 3.18 18.86 -10.49
N LEU A 76 2.58 19.64 -9.59
CA LEU A 76 2.10 19.15 -8.29
C LEU A 76 1.00 18.09 -8.36
N GLN A 77 0.28 17.97 -9.47
CA GLN A 77 -0.75 16.96 -9.67
C GLN A 77 -0.22 15.70 -10.37
N ARG A 78 1.05 15.70 -10.77
CA ARG A 78 1.70 14.56 -11.44
C ARG A 78 2.41 13.62 -10.46
N VAL A 79 2.65 14.11 -9.24
CA VAL A 79 3.35 13.39 -8.16
C VAL A 79 2.33 12.86 -7.15
N THR A 80 2.65 11.77 -6.44
CA THR A 80 1.80 11.31 -5.32
C THR A 80 2.05 12.13 -4.04
N LEU A 81 1.06 12.20 -3.13
CA LEU A 81 1.20 12.91 -1.86
C LEU A 81 2.35 12.38 -0.98
N THR A 82 2.62 11.09 -1.07
CA THR A 82 3.65 10.42 -0.27
C THR A 82 5.03 10.92 -0.64
N GLU A 83 5.30 11.08 -1.94
CA GLU A 83 6.60 11.52 -2.48
C GLU A 83 6.85 13.02 -2.31
N LEU A 84 5.80 13.81 -2.05
CA LEU A 84 5.92 15.25 -1.81
C LEU A 84 6.48 15.50 -0.41
N ASN A 85 7.49 16.34 -0.29
CA ASN A 85 8.10 16.70 0.99
C ASN A 85 7.68 18.11 1.40
N LEU A 86 7.20 18.28 2.63
CA LEU A 86 6.97 19.61 3.18
C LEU A 86 8.29 20.15 3.73
N ILE A 87 8.79 21.24 3.14
CA ILE A 87 10.13 21.77 3.43
C ILE A 87 10.12 23.08 4.21
N ALA A 88 9.02 23.84 4.16
CA ALA A 88 8.85 25.05 4.96
C ALA A 88 7.37 25.42 5.10
N VAL A 89 7.05 26.12 6.20
CA VAL A 89 5.82 26.87 6.36
C VAL A 89 6.20 28.33 6.57
N VAL A 90 5.64 29.21 5.74
CA VAL A 90 5.86 30.65 5.78
C VAL A 90 4.58 31.32 6.28
N TRP A 91 4.70 32.16 7.29
CA TRP A 91 3.60 33.00 7.77
C TRP A 91 3.81 34.45 7.31
N GLY A 92 2.73 35.12 6.93
CA GLY A 92 2.76 36.53 6.57
C GLY A 92 1.41 37.21 6.80
N ALA A 93 1.27 38.45 6.33
CA ALA A 93 0.05 39.24 6.48
C ALA A 93 -1.20 38.56 5.89
N TYR A 94 -1.01 37.67 4.90
CA TYR A 94 -2.09 36.97 4.21
C TYR A 94 -2.32 35.53 4.73
N GLY A 95 -1.75 35.20 5.89
CA GLY A 95 -1.87 33.90 6.53
C GLY A 95 -0.72 32.94 6.26
N TYR A 96 -0.97 31.64 6.49
CA TYR A 96 0.03 30.58 6.33
C TYR A 96 0.08 30.09 4.88
N THR A 97 1.30 29.91 4.40
CA THR A 97 1.61 29.34 3.09
C THR A 97 2.67 28.26 3.28
N ALA A 98 2.51 27.12 2.63
CA ALA A 98 3.46 26.02 2.73
C ALA A 98 4.32 25.93 1.47
N MET A 99 5.56 25.48 1.62
CA MET A 99 6.45 25.15 0.51
C MET A 99 6.69 23.65 0.49
N VAL A 100 6.34 23.03 -0.62
CA VAL A 100 6.47 21.59 -0.85
C VAL A 100 7.51 21.34 -1.94
N GLN A 101 8.23 20.24 -1.84
CA GLN A 101 9.23 19.81 -2.82
C GLN A 101 8.78 18.52 -3.49
N THR A 102 8.85 18.49 -4.82
CA THR A 102 8.66 17.27 -5.62
C THR A 102 9.89 16.37 -5.56
N PRO A 103 9.77 15.06 -5.85
CA PRO A 103 10.92 14.15 -5.94
C PRO A 103 11.94 14.58 -7.01
N GLU A 104 11.52 15.36 -8.01
CA GLU A 104 12.41 16.00 -8.98
C GLU A 104 13.24 17.15 -8.38
N GLY A 105 13.00 17.54 -7.13
CA GLY A 105 13.71 18.59 -6.42
C GLY A 105 13.10 19.99 -6.57
N HIS A 106 12.05 20.15 -7.37
CA HIS A 106 11.39 21.43 -7.59
C HIS A 106 10.52 21.83 -6.39
N GLY A 107 10.72 23.05 -5.89
CA GLY A 107 9.94 23.64 -4.80
C GLY A 107 8.72 24.42 -5.32
N TYR A 108 7.55 24.15 -4.76
CA TYR A 108 6.30 24.84 -5.08
C TYR A 108 5.64 25.40 -3.82
N THR A 109 4.97 26.52 -4.00
CA THR A 109 4.23 27.18 -2.93
C THR A 109 2.76 26.78 -2.99
N VAL A 110 2.18 26.35 -1.86
CA VAL A 110 0.78 25.90 -1.76
C VAL A 110 0.03 26.64 -0.66
N ARG A 111 -1.26 26.88 -0.92
CA ARG A 111 -2.19 27.53 -0.02
C ARG A 111 -3.45 26.67 0.12
N ARG A 112 -4.32 27.04 1.07
CA ARG A 112 -5.66 26.44 1.16
C ARG A 112 -6.36 26.51 -0.21
N GLY A 113 -6.89 25.38 -0.67
CA GLY A 113 -7.54 25.22 -1.96
C GLY A 113 -6.61 24.83 -3.12
N THR A 114 -5.28 24.82 -2.95
CA THR A 114 -4.36 24.36 -3.99
C THR A 114 -4.53 22.86 -4.24
N ARG A 115 -4.56 22.45 -5.51
CA ARG A 115 -4.64 21.04 -5.90
C ARG A 115 -3.25 20.42 -5.95
N ILE A 116 -3.14 19.21 -5.40
CA ILE A 116 -1.88 18.50 -5.19
C ILE A 116 -2.14 17.00 -5.22
N GLY A 117 -1.20 16.21 -5.73
CA GLY A 117 -1.36 14.76 -5.83
C GLY A 117 -2.05 14.31 -7.11
N GLN A 118 -1.75 13.07 -7.52
CA GLN A 118 -2.35 12.38 -8.66
C GLN A 118 -3.86 12.14 -8.49
N ASN A 119 -4.33 11.95 -7.25
CA ASN A 119 -5.75 11.71 -6.95
C ASN A 119 -6.55 13.01 -6.75
N ASN A 120 -6.10 14.14 -7.32
CA ASN A 120 -6.75 15.45 -7.17
C ASN A 120 -6.97 15.84 -5.71
N GLY A 121 -5.95 15.65 -4.87
CA GLY A 121 -5.97 16.13 -3.49
C GLY A 121 -6.07 17.65 -3.42
N VAL A 122 -6.70 18.18 -2.38
CA VAL A 122 -6.86 19.61 -2.15
C VAL A 122 -6.34 19.96 -0.77
N VAL A 123 -5.54 21.01 -0.66
CA VAL A 123 -5.07 21.52 0.63
C VAL A 123 -6.26 22.10 1.40
N SER A 124 -6.68 21.43 2.47
CA SER A 124 -7.80 21.85 3.32
C SER A 124 -7.37 22.98 4.26
N ALA A 125 -6.18 22.85 4.85
CA ALA A 125 -5.61 23.85 5.75
C ALA A 125 -4.08 23.85 5.71
N VAL A 126 -3.50 25.01 6.00
CA VAL A 126 -2.07 25.19 6.28
C VAL A 126 -1.95 25.69 7.70
N THR A 127 -1.18 24.97 8.51
CA THR A 127 -0.93 25.25 9.93
C THR A 127 0.54 25.61 10.10
N GLU A 128 0.92 26.17 11.26
CA GLU A 128 2.33 26.45 11.58
C GLU A 128 3.23 25.19 11.51
N ARG A 129 2.65 24.03 11.81
CA ARG A 129 3.38 22.76 11.92
C ARG A 129 3.37 21.95 10.64
N GLY A 130 2.51 22.26 9.68
CA GLY A 130 2.22 21.33 8.61
C GLY A 130 1.07 21.71 7.69
N ILE A 131 0.78 20.83 6.73
CA ILE A 131 -0.37 20.92 5.83
C ILE A 131 -1.33 19.76 6.03
N ILE A 132 -2.61 20.04 5.83
CA ILE A 132 -3.68 19.05 5.82
C ILE A 132 -4.24 18.99 4.41
N VAL A 133 -4.19 17.81 3.80
CA VAL A 133 -4.62 17.57 2.42
C VAL A 133 -5.75 16.55 2.41
N GLN A 134 -6.84 16.88 1.72
CA GLN A 134 -7.97 15.98 1.51
C GLN A 134 -7.87 15.35 0.13
N GLU A 135 -7.77 14.04 0.07
CA GLU A 135 -7.67 13.25 -1.15
C GLU A 135 -8.93 12.40 -1.33
N ARG A 136 -9.47 12.36 -2.55
CA ARG A 136 -10.62 11.50 -2.86
C ARG A 136 -10.12 10.19 -3.43
N PHE A 137 -10.63 9.08 -2.89
CA PHE A 137 -10.34 7.76 -3.42
C PHE A 137 -11.63 7.00 -3.69
N THR A 138 -11.58 6.08 -4.66
CA THR A 138 -12.69 5.19 -4.98
C THR A 138 -12.39 3.84 -4.37
N ASP A 139 -13.27 3.37 -3.49
CA ASP A 139 -13.19 2.05 -2.88
C ASP A 139 -13.45 0.93 -3.91
N VAL A 140 -13.11 -0.32 -3.58
CA VAL A 140 -13.34 -1.49 -4.47
C VAL A 140 -14.80 -1.66 -4.88
N TYR A 141 -15.73 -1.19 -4.06
CA TYR A 141 -17.17 -1.19 -4.35
C TYR A 141 -17.64 0.06 -5.13
N GLY A 142 -16.73 0.91 -5.62
CA GLY A 142 -17.06 2.12 -6.39
C GLY A 142 -17.52 3.31 -5.56
N LYS A 143 -17.50 3.20 -4.22
CA LYS A 143 -17.88 4.30 -3.33
C LYS A 143 -16.77 5.34 -3.27
N LYS A 144 -17.11 6.61 -3.53
CA LYS A 144 -16.19 7.73 -3.33
C LYS A 144 -16.04 7.98 -1.84
N GLN A 145 -14.80 8.02 -1.37
CA GLN A 145 -14.41 8.29 0.00
C GLN A 145 -13.39 9.43 0.02
N GLU A 146 -13.32 10.14 1.13
CA GLU A 146 -12.32 11.18 1.36
C GLU A 146 -11.35 10.72 2.43
N ARG A 147 -10.06 10.91 2.19
CA ARG A 147 -8.98 10.59 3.11
C ARG A 147 -8.19 11.85 3.41
N GLU A 148 -8.02 12.12 4.69
CA GLU A 148 -7.20 13.22 5.15
C GLU A 148 -5.74 12.76 5.34
N HIS A 149 -4.80 13.54 4.81
CA HIS A 149 -3.38 13.36 4.97
C HIS A 149 -2.78 14.58 5.68
N VAL A 150 -2.15 14.33 6.82
CA VAL A 150 -1.45 15.36 7.58
C VAL A 150 0.05 15.22 7.31
N LYS A 151 0.63 16.23 6.66
CA LYS A 151 2.08 16.30 6.41
C LYS A 151 2.68 17.32 7.35
N LEU A 152 3.44 16.84 8.33
CA LEU A 152 4.12 17.70 9.29
C LEU A 152 5.46 18.18 8.74
N LEU A 153 5.85 19.39 9.12
CA LEU A 153 7.16 19.93 8.84
C LEU A 153 8.13 19.27 9.80
N HIS A 154 9.06 18.49 9.27
CA HIS A 154 10.09 17.88 10.11
C HIS A 154 11.11 18.95 10.49
N PRO A 155 11.47 19.07 11.79
CA PRO A 155 12.57 19.94 12.19
C PRO A 155 13.83 19.45 11.48
N LYS A 156 14.60 20.38 10.90
CA LYS A 156 15.89 20.03 10.34
C LYS A 156 16.83 19.78 11.51
N GLU A 157 17.27 18.54 11.66
CA GLU A 157 18.34 18.16 12.57
C GLU A 157 19.58 18.96 12.13
N GLY A 158 20.03 19.92 12.96
CA GLY A 158 21.09 20.86 12.60
C GLY A 158 20.82 22.34 12.92
N ALA A 159 20.07 22.63 13.98
CA ALA A 159 20.13 23.93 14.64
C ALA A 159 21.06 23.82 15.85
N GLU A 160 22.35 23.68 15.58
CA GLU A 160 23.46 23.94 16.53
C GLU A 160 24.49 24.84 15.84
#